data_AF-A0A085VZY5-F1
#
_entry.id   AF-A0A085VZY5-F1
#
_cell.length_a   1.000
_cell.length_b   1.000
_cell.length_c   1.000
_cell.angle_alpha   90.00
_cell.angle_beta   90.00
_cell.angle_gamma   90.00
#
_symmetry.space_group_name_H-M   'P 1'
#
loop_
_entity.id
_entity.type
_entity.pdbx_description
1 polymer ?
#
loop_
_entity_poly.entity_id
_entity_poly.type
_entity_poly.pdbx_seq_one_letter_code
_entity_poly.pdbx_strand_id
1 'polypeptide(L)'
;MAARISEKFQGVSLPREVLTASRSSGAQAETPQPAASTRASQGGSDRFESTPAARQRVALGETPRPQLPRAATPAAGAPITASVTPNAPIPDNQTMTSTLSLTGDATVDSLKLDLDLQHTYRGDLVVSLTSPSGKTAVVSNKQGGSADDLKGSFDLSAFAGEKAAGTWTLTVQDTARQDTGTLKSWGLSITPKGEQPPPPPPASEDSDPMKHIEYLASDALQGRDSPSDGLSAASEYVKQLAQKYGLTGPNTHNPSDPFQQKFQVFSFANENAARGQAVWGEHGAHKEFGHEMFQEGFYLDENMPAETREVLTRKYEETMKASGQTLAPRSGPMTVDQLRQVSEAGPMAQNTMAMLQGTGPHKDEVIVVMAHLDHIGTGRDGKVNNGADDNASGSAVLMASIPELVEAQKRGELDRSVLFVWTGAEEKGLVGSQYFVDHPIPGLGLDKISGVVNMDMVGRWDDQRLSIVDTNSRGQANYFRDVVNQANQKLADPFDRLNQDINQYRDRQDGAVFTRKGEDVLFMFEGLSNPNGGGSLNPDYHQPTDDIDKIIRDNGGNKPRRVKDLMVNVIQLAANRQAPAA
;
A
#
# COMPACT_ATOMS: atom_id res chain seq x y z
N MET A 1 12.98 20.99 -29.90
CA MET A 1 12.16 19.86 -30.41
C MET A 1 11.19 19.30 -29.37
N ALA A 2 11.17 19.80 -28.12
CA ALA A 2 10.28 19.41 -27.03
C ALA A 2 8.81 19.91 -27.13
N ALA A 3 8.49 20.78 -28.10
CA ALA A 3 7.15 21.36 -28.25
C ALA A 3 6.17 20.51 -29.10
N ARG A 4 6.57 19.33 -29.60
CA ARG A 4 5.74 18.49 -30.49
C ARG A 4 5.14 17.23 -29.84
N ILE A 5 5.40 16.99 -28.55
CA ILE A 5 4.94 15.79 -27.85
C ILE A 5 3.67 16.05 -27.01
N SER A 6 3.37 17.31 -26.70
CA SER A 6 2.23 17.68 -25.84
C SER A 6 0.85 17.68 -26.52
N GLU A 7 0.77 17.54 -27.86
CA GLU A 7 -0.51 17.67 -28.60
C GLU A 7 -1.23 16.34 -28.91
N LYS A 8 -0.68 15.17 -28.51
CA LYS A 8 -1.26 13.87 -28.89
C LYS A 8 -2.21 13.20 -27.88
N PHE A 9 -2.45 13.79 -26.70
CA PHE A 9 -3.26 13.15 -25.65
C PHE A 9 -4.54 13.92 -25.30
N GLN A 10 -5.29 14.35 -26.31
CA GLN A 10 -6.70 14.68 -26.15
C GLN A 10 -7.56 13.83 -27.08
N GLY A 11 -8.25 12.86 -26.49
CA GLY A 11 -9.45 12.24 -27.07
C GLY A 11 -9.26 10.89 -27.75
N VAL A 12 -9.34 9.80 -26.99
CA VAL A 12 -9.84 8.51 -27.49
C VAL A 12 -10.71 7.86 -26.42
N SER A 13 -11.99 7.70 -26.73
CA SER A 13 -12.97 6.90 -25.99
C SER A 13 -12.89 5.44 -26.44
N LEU A 14 -12.84 4.50 -25.51
CA LEU A 14 -12.86 3.06 -25.79
C LEU A 14 -14.29 2.51 -25.93
N PRO A 15 -14.59 1.63 -26.90
CA PRO A 15 -15.86 0.90 -26.95
C PRO A 15 -15.81 -0.43 -26.16
N ARG A 16 -16.92 -0.73 -25.47
CA ARG A 16 -17.25 -2.03 -24.85
C ARG A 16 -17.81 -3.00 -25.90
N GLU A 17 -17.38 -4.28 -25.86
CA GLU A 17 -18.23 -5.49 -25.96
C GLU A 17 -17.35 -6.76 -25.85
N VAL A 18 -17.56 -7.60 -24.82
CA VAL A 18 -18.28 -8.90 -24.80
C VAL A 18 -17.55 -10.05 -25.52
N LEU A 19 -17.14 -11.06 -24.76
CA LEU A 19 -17.06 -12.45 -25.22
C LEU A 19 -17.41 -13.42 -24.08
N THR A 20 -18.58 -14.03 -24.20
CA THR A 20 -19.02 -15.23 -23.49
C THR A 20 -18.52 -16.48 -24.22
N ALA A 21 -18.00 -17.47 -23.49
CA ALA A 21 -18.10 -18.87 -23.92
C ALA A 21 -18.03 -19.82 -22.72
N SER A 22 -18.92 -20.80 -22.75
CA SER A 22 -19.28 -21.75 -21.70
C SER A 22 -18.83 -23.17 -22.10
N ARG A 23 -18.66 -24.04 -21.09
CA ARG A 23 -18.87 -25.52 -21.02
C ARG A 23 -17.74 -26.18 -20.20
N SER A 24 -17.95 -26.73 -19.00
CA SER A 24 -18.85 -27.80 -18.50
C SER A 24 -18.26 -29.22 -18.60
N SER A 25 -17.89 -29.77 -17.45
CA SER A 25 -18.07 -31.17 -16.96
C SER A 25 -17.22 -31.31 -15.69
N GLY A 26 -17.56 -32.00 -14.61
CA GLY A 26 -18.68 -32.87 -14.27
C GLY A 26 -18.19 -33.87 -13.20
N ALA A 27 -19.02 -34.08 -12.17
CA ALA A 27 -19.04 -35.20 -11.20
C ALA A 27 -17.99 -35.16 -10.05
N GLN A 28 -18.43 -34.95 -8.79
CA GLN A 28 -19.00 -35.90 -7.79
C GLN A 28 -17.91 -36.30 -6.78
N ALA A 29 -17.94 -35.74 -5.56
CA ALA A 29 -18.66 -36.20 -4.37
C ALA A 29 -17.90 -37.31 -3.62
N GLU A 30 -17.47 -37.03 -2.38
CA GLU A 30 -17.55 -37.93 -1.23
C GLU A 30 -17.01 -37.24 0.05
N THR A 31 -17.89 -37.04 1.02
CA THR A 31 -17.56 -36.95 2.45
C THR A 31 -17.53 -38.36 3.04
N PRO A 32 -16.78 -38.62 4.12
CA PRO A 32 -17.44 -38.69 5.43
C PRO A 32 -16.61 -38.16 6.63
N GLN A 33 -17.32 -37.53 7.56
CA GLN A 33 -17.05 -37.44 9.01
C GLN A 33 -17.47 -38.76 9.72
N PRO A 34 -17.43 -38.96 11.05
CA PRO A 34 -16.73 -38.25 12.16
C PRO A 34 -16.13 -39.22 13.21
N ALA A 35 -15.49 -38.70 14.26
CA ALA A 35 -15.53 -39.33 15.59
C ALA A 35 -15.25 -38.33 16.73
N ALA A 36 -15.90 -38.59 17.85
CA ALA A 36 -16.19 -37.70 18.98
C ALA A 36 -15.12 -37.70 20.08
N SER A 37 -15.44 -36.94 21.16
CA SER A 37 -15.16 -37.21 22.60
C SER A 37 -14.15 -36.25 23.24
N THR A 38 -14.27 -35.70 24.46
CA THR A 38 -15.29 -35.55 25.52
C THR A 38 -14.71 -34.60 26.60
N ARG A 39 -15.58 -33.95 27.40
CA ARG A 39 -15.45 -33.55 28.84
C ARG A 39 -14.27 -32.66 29.30
N ALA A 40 -14.31 -31.88 30.38
CA ALA A 40 -15.31 -31.33 31.31
C ALA A 40 -14.55 -30.51 32.40
N SER A 41 -15.32 -29.78 33.22
CA SER A 41 -15.01 -29.16 34.55
C SER A 41 -14.37 -27.76 34.50
N GLN A 42 -14.97 -26.67 35.01
CA GLN A 42 -15.63 -26.30 36.28
C GLN A 42 -14.69 -25.68 37.33
N GLY A 43 -15.11 -24.52 37.87
CA GLY A 43 -14.63 -23.85 39.09
C GLY A 43 -14.08 -22.45 38.82
N GLY A 44 -14.47 -21.37 39.50
CA GLY A 44 -15.42 -21.16 40.59
C GLY A 44 -15.39 -19.69 41.07
N SER A 45 -16.54 -19.23 41.57
CA SER A 45 -16.85 -18.23 42.62
C SER A 45 -16.14 -16.85 42.71
N ASP A 46 -16.93 -15.77 42.56
CA ASP A 46 -17.41 -14.85 43.62
C ASP A 46 -16.44 -14.29 44.71
N ARG A 47 -16.27 -12.95 44.81
CA ARG A 47 -16.97 -12.06 45.79
C ARG A 47 -16.37 -10.63 45.90
N PHE A 48 -17.29 -9.73 46.24
CA PHE A 48 -17.20 -8.34 46.71
C PHE A 48 -16.22 -8.10 47.87
N GLU A 49 -15.65 -6.88 47.97
CA GLU A 49 -15.91 -5.96 49.10
C GLU A 49 -15.22 -4.58 48.96
N SER A 50 -15.69 -3.68 49.81
CA SER A 50 -15.76 -2.22 49.73
C SER A 50 -14.64 -1.43 50.45
N THR A 51 -14.62 -0.12 50.17
CA THR A 51 -13.86 0.99 50.78
C THR A 51 -13.98 1.12 52.31
N PRO A 52 -13.14 1.98 52.94
CA PRO A 52 -13.70 3.22 53.51
C PRO A 52 -12.78 4.47 53.45
N ALA A 53 -13.41 5.61 53.80
CA ALA A 53 -13.00 7.00 53.60
C ALA A 53 -12.39 7.72 54.84
N ALA A 54 -11.79 8.89 54.61
CA ALA A 54 -11.56 10.02 55.54
C ALA A 54 -10.87 11.17 54.75
N ARG A 55 -11.12 12.48 54.87
CA ARG A 55 -11.81 13.37 55.82
C ARG A 55 -12.09 14.71 55.12
N GLN A 56 -13.15 15.38 55.56
CA GLN A 56 -13.67 16.65 55.05
C GLN A 56 -13.00 17.87 55.74
N ARG A 57 -12.74 18.95 55.00
CA ARG A 57 -12.62 20.32 55.52
C ARG A 57 -13.47 21.25 54.65
N VAL A 58 -14.31 22.05 55.31
CA VAL A 58 -15.22 23.03 54.73
C VAL A 58 -14.54 24.40 54.71
N ALA A 59 -14.59 25.09 53.58
CA ALA A 59 -14.43 26.55 53.48
C ALA A 59 -15.39 27.07 52.39
N LEU A 60 -16.10 28.15 52.72
CA LEU A 60 -17.19 28.75 51.96
C LEU A 60 -16.66 29.66 50.84
N GLY A 61 -17.28 29.55 49.66
CA GLY A 61 -17.79 30.70 48.92
C GLY A 61 -17.01 31.21 47.71
N GLU A 62 -17.22 30.61 46.53
CA GLU A 62 -17.47 31.32 45.28
C GLU A 62 -18.44 30.48 44.42
N THR A 63 -19.54 31.08 43.96
CA THR A 63 -20.56 30.43 43.13
C THR A 63 -20.11 30.27 41.67
N PRO A 64 -20.01 29.05 41.11
CA PRO A 64 -19.87 28.86 39.67
C PRO A 64 -21.25 28.85 39.00
N ARG A 65 -21.34 29.45 37.81
CA ARG A 65 -22.50 29.35 36.92
C ARG A 65 -22.87 27.87 36.66
N PRO A 66 -24.16 27.51 36.47
CA PRO A 66 -24.52 26.14 36.17
C PRO A 66 -23.93 25.72 34.82
N GLN A 67 -22.98 24.78 34.85
CA GLN A 67 -22.61 24.01 33.66
C GLN A 67 -23.71 22.99 33.41
N LEU A 68 -24.32 23.07 32.23
CA LEU A 68 -25.17 22.02 31.69
C LEU A 68 -24.37 20.70 31.63
N PRO A 69 -24.95 19.53 31.96
CA PRO A 69 -24.26 18.27 31.79
C PRO A 69 -23.94 18.08 30.30
N ARG A 70 -22.64 17.99 29.97
CA ARG A 70 -22.19 17.55 28.66
C ARG A 70 -22.58 16.08 28.51
N ALA A 71 -23.64 15.83 27.74
CA ALA A 71 -23.95 14.49 27.27
C ALA A 71 -22.70 13.93 26.56
N ALA A 72 -22.25 12.75 26.97
CA ALA A 72 -21.25 12.01 26.23
C ALA A 72 -21.83 11.72 24.84
N THR A 73 -21.13 12.13 23.78
CA THR A 73 -21.43 11.71 22.42
C THR A 73 -21.37 10.17 22.37
N PRO A 74 -22.38 9.46 21.85
CA PRO A 74 -22.28 8.03 21.65
C PRO A 74 -21.07 7.71 20.77
N ALA A 75 -20.32 6.65 21.10
CA ALA A 75 -19.23 6.19 20.27
C ALA A 75 -19.73 5.89 18.85
N ALA A 76 -19.02 6.37 17.83
CA ALA A 76 -19.28 6.01 16.44
C ALA A 76 -19.17 4.48 16.29
N GLY A 77 -20.23 3.83 15.77
CA GLY A 77 -20.28 2.38 15.58
C GLY A 77 -20.91 1.56 16.73
N ALA A 78 -21.53 2.20 17.74
CA ALA A 78 -22.29 1.46 18.76
C ALA A 78 -23.49 0.69 18.13
N PRO A 79 -23.78 -0.54 18.57
CA PRO A 79 -24.90 -1.32 18.04
C PRO A 79 -26.25 -0.65 18.35
N ILE A 80 -27.12 -0.58 17.35
CA ILE A 80 -28.50 -0.11 17.48
C ILE A 80 -29.35 -1.31 17.90
N THR A 81 -29.92 -1.25 19.11
CA THR A 81 -30.72 -2.34 19.66
C THR A 81 -32.14 -1.90 19.98
N ALA A 82 -33.14 -2.72 19.66
CA ALA A 82 -34.50 -2.56 20.18
C ALA A 82 -35.18 -3.91 20.34
N SER A 83 -36.15 -4.00 21.26
CA SER A 83 -36.91 -5.21 21.53
C SER A 83 -38.35 -4.90 21.89
N VAL A 84 -39.23 -5.88 21.67
CA VAL A 84 -40.65 -5.85 22.04
C VAL A 84 -41.03 -7.17 22.71
N THR A 85 -42.01 -7.10 23.61
CA THR A 85 -42.55 -8.24 24.35
C THR A 85 -44.05 -8.38 24.08
N PRO A 86 -44.47 -8.76 22.85
CA PRO A 86 -45.87 -8.72 22.47
C PRO A 86 -46.73 -9.69 23.29
N ASN A 87 -46.17 -10.78 23.82
CA ASN A 87 -46.90 -11.85 24.51
C ASN A 87 -48.18 -12.26 23.76
N ALA A 88 -48.08 -12.33 22.43
CA ALA A 88 -49.21 -12.53 21.53
C ALA A 88 -49.40 -14.01 21.20
N PRO A 89 -50.64 -14.51 21.12
CA PRO A 89 -50.90 -15.90 20.73
C PRO A 89 -50.48 -16.14 19.28
N ILE A 90 -49.97 -17.33 19.02
CA ILE A 90 -49.80 -17.90 17.68
C ILE A 90 -50.96 -18.88 17.49
N PRO A 91 -52.02 -18.49 16.77
CA PRO A 91 -53.17 -19.35 16.59
C PRO A 91 -52.87 -20.49 15.63
N ASP A 92 -53.48 -21.65 15.90
CA ASP A 92 -53.35 -22.86 15.10
C ASP A 92 -53.67 -22.60 13.62
N ASN A 93 -52.80 -23.11 12.74
CA ASN A 93 -52.86 -22.98 11.28
C ASN A 93 -53.10 -21.54 10.75
N GLN A 94 -52.56 -20.53 11.45
CA GLN A 94 -52.70 -19.12 11.11
C GLN A 94 -51.37 -18.38 11.10
N THR A 95 -51.39 -17.17 10.55
CA THR A 95 -50.24 -16.26 10.54
C THR A 95 -50.48 -15.11 11.52
N MET A 96 -49.46 -14.79 12.31
CA MET A 96 -49.42 -13.60 13.14
C MET A 96 -48.22 -12.73 12.78
N THR A 97 -48.34 -11.42 13.02
CA THR A 97 -47.25 -10.47 12.80
C THR A 97 -47.00 -9.63 14.04
N SER A 98 -45.76 -9.22 14.24
CA SER A 98 -45.34 -8.29 15.28
C SER A 98 -44.37 -7.28 14.69
N THR A 99 -44.49 -6.02 15.10
CA THR A 99 -43.67 -4.93 14.56
C THR A 99 -42.74 -4.33 15.60
N LEU A 100 -41.58 -3.87 15.15
CA LEU A 100 -40.57 -3.17 15.93
C LEU A 100 -40.08 -1.98 15.12
N SER A 101 -40.18 -0.77 15.66
CA SER A 101 -39.69 0.44 15.01
C SER A 101 -38.31 0.83 15.54
N LEU A 102 -37.37 1.04 14.63
CA LEU A 102 -36.03 1.54 14.92
C LEU A 102 -35.87 2.98 14.44
N THR A 103 -35.21 3.80 15.24
CA THR A 103 -34.87 5.20 14.93
C THR A 103 -33.37 5.35 14.77
N GLY A 104 -32.92 6.06 13.74
CA GLY A 104 -31.50 6.34 13.47
C GLY A 104 -31.12 6.08 12.02
N ASP A 105 -30.56 7.08 11.34
CA ASP A 105 -30.13 6.96 9.94
C ASP A 105 -28.81 6.20 9.85
N ALA A 106 -28.90 4.88 9.87
CA ALA A 106 -27.77 3.98 9.73
C ALA A 106 -28.07 2.93 8.66
N THR A 107 -27.01 2.49 7.97
CA THR A 107 -27.06 1.32 7.10
C THR A 107 -26.63 0.09 7.89
N VAL A 108 -27.33 -1.02 7.73
CA VAL A 108 -27.03 -2.29 8.39
C VAL A 108 -25.73 -2.86 7.81
N ASP A 109 -24.73 -3.12 8.65
CA ASP A 109 -23.55 -3.94 8.31
C ASP A 109 -23.82 -5.41 8.67
N SER A 110 -24.22 -5.65 9.92
CA SER A 110 -24.70 -6.95 10.40
C SER A 110 -25.93 -6.79 11.27
N LEU A 111 -26.78 -7.81 11.30
CA LEU A 111 -28.02 -7.83 12.07
C LEU A 111 -28.17 -9.18 12.78
N LYS A 112 -28.54 -9.12 14.07
CA LYS A 112 -28.98 -10.27 14.86
C LYS A 112 -30.42 -10.11 15.31
N LEU A 113 -31.18 -11.20 15.25
CA LEU A 113 -32.53 -11.33 15.81
C LEU A 113 -32.48 -12.20 17.06
N ASP A 114 -32.82 -11.64 18.21
CA ASP A 114 -33.07 -12.41 19.43
C ASP A 114 -34.55 -12.74 19.53
N LEU A 115 -34.89 -14.03 19.64
CA LEU A 115 -36.26 -14.52 19.61
C LEU A 115 -36.54 -15.43 20.82
N ASP A 116 -37.70 -15.23 21.46
CA ASP A 116 -38.28 -16.12 22.46
C ASP A 116 -39.74 -16.41 22.08
N LEU A 117 -39.94 -17.57 21.48
CA LEU A 117 -41.22 -18.05 20.98
C LEU A 117 -41.51 -19.41 21.61
N GLN A 118 -42.64 -19.50 22.32
CA GLN A 118 -43.12 -20.76 22.90
C GLN A 118 -44.07 -21.47 21.92
N HIS A 119 -43.85 -22.75 21.65
CA HIS A 119 -44.72 -23.56 20.80
C HIS A 119 -44.54 -25.04 21.15
N THR A 120 -45.62 -25.83 21.15
CA THR A 120 -45.56 -27.27 21.45
C THR A 120 -44.96 -28.11 20.31
N TYR A 121 -44.86 -27.54 19.10
CA TYR A 121 -44.23 -28.20 17.97
C TYR A 121 -43.58 -27.16 17.03
N ARG A 122 -42.29 -26.86 17.21
CA ARG A 122 -41.65 -25.79 16.42
C ARG A 122 -41.47 -26.13 14.94
N GLY A 123 -41.53 -27.42 14.60
CA GLY A 123 -41.51 -27.93 13.23
C GLY A 123 -42.70 -27.48 12.38
N ASP A 124 -43.74 -26.90 12.97
CA ASP A 124 -44.89 -26.39 12.24
C ASP A 124 -44.72 -24.93 11.81
N LEU A 125 -43.69 -24.27 12.34
CA LEU A 125 -43.53 -22.83 12.21
C LEU A 125 -42.72 -22.44 10.97
N VAL A 126 -43.22 -21.44 10.26
CA VAL A 126 -42.46 -20.62 9.32
C VAL A 126 -42.31 -19.24 9.93
N VAL A 127 -41.07 -18.84 10.22
CA VAL A 127 -40.72 -17.55 10.82
C VAL A 127 -39.88 -16.77 9.83
N SER A 128 -40.28 -15.54 9.54
CA SER A 128 -39.52 -14.63 8.69
C SER A 128 -39.50 -13.22 9.26
N LEU A 129 -38.43 -12.48 8.96
CA LEU A 129 -38.30 -11.07 9.28
C LEU A 129 -38.38 -10.27 7.97
N THR A 130 -39.12 -9.17 7.98
CA THR A 130 -39.22 -8.21 6.88
C THR A 130 -38.69 -6.86 7.33
N SER A 131 -37.77 -6.31 6.53
CA SER A 131 -37.18 -4.99 6.72
C SER A 131 -38.14 -3.85 6.30
N PRO A 132 -37.87 -2.59 6.68
CA PRO A 132 -38.67 -1.43 6.29
C PRO A 132 -38.79 -1.20 4.78
N SER A 133 -37.83 -1.68 3.99
CA SER A 133 -37.87 -1.60 2.52
C SER A 133 -38.75 -2.67 1.87
N GLY A 134 -39.18 -3.68 2.64
CA GLY A 134 -39.93 -4.84 2.17
C GLY A 134 -39.08 -6.09 1.87
N LYS A 135 -37.75 -6.04 2.01
CA LYS A 135 -36.90 -7.24 1.92
C LYS A 135 -37.23 -8.22 3.04
N THR A 136 -37.31 -9.52 2.76
CA THR A 136 -37.69 -10.56 3.72
C THR A 136 -36.62 -11.66 3.80
N ALA A 137 -36.30 -12.12 5.01
CA ALA A 137 -35.41 -13.25 5.26
C ALA A 137 -36.10 -14.29 6.15
N VAL A 138 -35.90 -15.57 5.85
CA VAL A 138 -36.47 -16.67 6.63
C VAL A 138 -35.55 -16.97 7.82
N VAL A 139 -36.11 -16.95 9.02
CA VAL A 139 -35.43 -17.25 10.30
C VAL A 139 -35.52 -18.75 10.59
N SER A 140 -36.68 -19.36 10.36
CA SER A 140 -36.92 -20.79 10.49
C SER A 140 -38.01 -21.21 9.51
N ASN A 141 -37.88 -22.39 8.90
CA ASN A 141 -38.88 -22.96 8.01
C ASN A 141 -39.06 -24.43 8.33
N LYS A 142 -40.04 -24.71 9.20
CA LYS A 142 -40.41 -26.05 9.65
C LYS A 142 -39.23 -26.87 10.19
N GLN A 143 -38.29 -26.19 10.83
CA GLN A 143 -37.05 -26.79 11.31
C GLN A 143 -37.21 -27.32 12.73
N GLY A 144 -36.45 -28.37 13.05
CA GLY A 144 -36.32 -28.86 14.43
C GLY A 144 -37.41 -29.82 14.91
N GLY A 145 -38.27 -30.32 14.00
CA GLY A 145 -39.17 -31.46 14.25
C GLY A 145 -40.13 -31.26 15.42
N SER A 146 -40.33 -32.31 16.23
CA SER A 146 -41.23 -32.33 17.39
C SER A 146 -40.69 -31.67 18.66
N ALA A 147 -39.64 -30.86 18.53
CA ALA A 147 -39.13 -30.14 19.68
C ALA A 147 -39.97 -28.90 19.95
N ASP A 148 -40.14 -28.60 21.23
CA ASP A 148 -40.81 -27.40 21.70
C ASP A 148 -39.93 -26.17 21.42
N ASP A 149 -40.59 -25.02 21.29
CA ASP A 149 -40.04 -23.66 21.33
C ASP A 149 -39.00 -23.29 20.26
N LEU A 150 -39.06 -22.05 19.80
CA LEU A 150 -38.03 -21.43 18.98
C LEU A 150 -37.42 -20.26 19.75
N LYS A 151 -36.30 -20.54 20.42
CA LYS A 151 -35.60 -19.56 21.25
C LYS A 151 -34.11 -19.51 20.89
N GLY A 152 -33.59 -18.31 20.70
CA GLY A 152 -32.17 -18.12 20.38
C GLY A 152 -31.87 -16.78 19.71
N SER A 153 -30.59 -16.60 19.39
CA SER A 153 -30.10 -15.48 18.59
C SER A 153 -29.78 -15.99 17.18
N PHE A 154 -30.31 -15.30 16.17
CA PHE A 154 -30.22 -15.68 14.77
C PHE A 154 -29.49 -14.58 13.99
N ASP A 155 -28.43 -14.97 13.26
CA ASP A 155 -27.72 -14.05 12.37
C ASP A 155 -28.55 -13.86 11.08
N LEU A 156 -28.85 -12.61 10.75
CA LEU A 156 -29.57 -12.22 9.54
C LEU A 156 -28.76 -11.19 8.76
N SER A 157 -27.46 -11.45 8.58
CA SER A 157 -26.55 -10.75 7.66
C SER A 157 -27.10 -10.61 6.22
N ALA A 158 -28.12 -11.37 5.84
CA ALA A 158 -28.91 -11.15 4.63
C ALA A 158 -29.44 -9.71 4.51
N PHE A 159 -29.60 -8.97 5.60
CA PHE A 159 -30.02 -7.56 5.61
C PHE A 159 -28.88 -6.54 5.52
N ALA A 160 -27.63 -6.97 5.32
CA ALA A 160 -26.53 -6.06 5.04
C ALA A 160 -26.89 -5.11 3.88
N GLY A 161 -26.66 -3.81 4.06
CA GLY A 161 -27.01 -2.76 3.11
C GLY A 161 -28.40 -2.15 3.26
N GLU A 162 -29.30 -2.74 4.06
CA GLU A 162 -30.62 -2.14 4.34
C GLU A 162 -30.50 -0.90 5.23
N LYS A 163 -31.49 -0.01 5.16
CA LYS A 163 -31.65 1.06 6.15
C LYS A 163 -32.15 0.48 7.47
N ALA A 164 -31.49 0.81 8.57
CA ALA A 164 -31.86 0.36 9.91
C ALA A 164 -33.16 1.03 10.38
N ALA A 165 -33.35 2.32 10.06
CA ALA A 165 -34.53 3.09 10.43
C ALA A 165 -35.80 2.57 9.75
N GLY A 166 -36.87 2.49 10.53
CA GLY A 166 -38.21 2.15 10.05
C GLY A 166 -38.82 0.96 10.79
N THR A 167 -39.93 0.46 10.25
CA THR A 167 -40.70 -0.61 10.87
C THR A 167 -40.26 -1.97 10.34
N TRP A 168 -39.68 -2.77 11.22
CA TRP A 168 -39.38 -4.17 10.99
C TRP A 168 -40.58 -5.03 11.38
N THR A 169 -40.88 -6.04 10.58
CA THR A 169 -42.04 -6.93 10.80
C THR A 169 -41.57 -8.36 10.94
N LEU A 170 -41.77 -8.96 12.11
CA LEU A 170 -41.63 -10.39 12.33
C LEU A 170 -42.95 -11.08 11.96
N THR A 171 -42.89 -12.07 11.08
CA THR A 171 -44.04 -12.90 10.69
C THR A 171 -43.82 -14.30 11.20
N VAL A 172 -44.79 -14.83 11.94
CA VAL A 172 -44.80 -16.20 12.45
C VAL A 172 -46.05 -16.87 11.91
N GLN A 173 -45.88 -17.96 11.17
CA GLN A 173 -46.97 -18.76 10.66
C GLN A 173 -46.90 -20.17 11.25
N ASP A 174 -48.00 -20.62 11.83
CA ASP A 174 -48.26 -22.04 12.06
C ASP A 174 -48.87 -22.64 10.79
N THR A 175 -48.33 -23.76 10.34
CA THR A 175 -48.70 -24.43 9.10
C THR A 175 -49.22 -25.86 9.29
N ALA A 176 -49.39 -26.30 10.54
CA ALA A 176 -50.02 -27.57 10.88
C ALA A 176 -51.29 -27.34 11.71
N ARG A 177 -51.95 -28.42 12.12
CA ARG A 177 -53.13 -28.37 12.99
C ARG A 177 -52.73 -28.83 14.38
N GLN A 178 -53.52 -28.45 15.39
CA GLN A 178 -53.54 -28.93 16.77
C GLN A 178 -52.56 -28.24 17.74
N ASP A 179 -51.50 -27.63 17.24
CA ASP A 179 -50.51 -26.94 18.06
C ASP A 179 -50.79 -25.42 18.11
N THR A 180 -50.43 -24.79 19.22
CA THR A 180 -50.54 -23.34 19.39
C THR A 180 -49.33 -22.85 20.18
N GLY A 181 -49.08 -21.55 20.10
CA GLY A 181 -47.97 -20.98 20.85
C GLY A 181 -48.17 -19.54 21.26
N THR A 182 -47.07 -18.95 21.70
CA THR A 182 -47.01 -17.56 22.14
C THR A 182 -45.67 -16.95 21.73
N LEU A 183 -45.72 -15.85 20.99
CA LEU A 183 -44.55 -15.00 20.78
C LEU A 183 -44.34 -14.16 22.04
N LYS A 184 -43.36 -14.52 22.88
CA LYS A 184 -43.10 -13.83 24.14
C LYS A 184 -42.34 -12.53 23.89
N SER A 185 -41.21 -12.61 23.22
CA SER A 185 -40.37 -11.45 22.93
C SER A 185 -39.51 -11.63 21.69
N TRP A 186 -39.16 -10.52 21.05
CA TRP A 186 -38.09 -10.50 20.07
C TRP A 186 -37.39 -9.13 20.04
N GLY A 187 -36.16 -9.11 19.54
CA GLY A 187 -35.39 -7.87 19.39
C GLY A 187 -34.36 -7.96 18.29
N LEU A 188 -33.93 -6.79 17.82
CA LEU A 188 -32.89 -6.64 16.82
C LEU A 188 -31.67 -5.98 17.45
N SER A 189 -30.48 -6.47 17.08
CA SER A 189 -29.20 -5.83 17.35
C SER A 189 -28.49 -5.60 16.02
N ILE A 190 -28.32 -4.34 15.65
CA ILE A 190 -27.77 -3.91 14.36
C ILE A 190 -26.41 -3.29 14.60
N THR A 191 -25.39 -3.77 13.90
CA THR A 191 -24.11 -3.07 13.78
C THR A 191 -24.20 -2.10 12.61
N PRO A 192 -24.06 -0.78 12.80
CA PRO A 192 -24.03 0.19 11.71
C PRO A 192 -22.80 0.02 10.84
N LYS A 193 -22.96 0.09 9.52
CA LYS A 193 -21.84 0.31 8.60
C LYS A 193 -21.27 1.69 8.92
N GLY A 194 -20.01 1.74 9.36
CA GLY A 194 -19.35 3.00 9.72
C GLY A 194 -19.47 4.04 8.60
N GLU A 195 -19.56 5.33 8.95
CA GLU A 195 -19.56 6.40 7.95
C GLU A 195 -18.31 6.25 7.07
N GLN A 196 -18.54 5.85 5.82
CA GLN A 196 -17.53 6.07 4.80
C GLN A 196 -17.45 7.60 4.62
N PRO A 197 -16.24 8.19 4.60
CA PRO A 197 -16.08 9.58 4.18
C PRO A 197 -16.85 9.80 2.87
N PRO A 198 -17.29 11.05 2.57
CA PRO A 198 -17.89 11.33 1.26
C PRO A 198 -17.02 10.69 0.17
N PRO A 199 -17.64 10.06 -0.86
CA PRO A 199 -16.87 9.45 -1.91
C PRO A 199 -15.83 10.48 -2.35
N PRO A 200 -14.54 10.11 -2.40
CA PRO A 200 -13.52 11.06 -2.82
C PRO A 200 -13.98 11.66 -4.14
N PRO A 201 -13.66 12.95 -4.42
CA PRO A 201 -13.85 13.49 -5.76
C PRO A 201 -13.32 12.45 -6.76
N PRO A 202 -13.95 12.30 -7.95
CA PRO A 202 -13.54 11.28 -8.92
C PRO A 202 -12.02 11.29 -8.98
N ALA A 203 -11.41 10.14 -8.62
CA ALA A 203 -9.97 10.04 -8.47
C ALA A 203 -9.35 10.66 -9.72
N SER A 204 -8.40 11.59 -9.53
CA SER A 204 -7.73 12.21 -10.66
C SER A 204 -7.29 11.12 -11.62
N GLU A 205 -7.35 11.35 -12.94
CA GLU A 205 -6.72 10.41 -13.87
C GLU A 205 -5.23 10.23 -13.56
N ASP A 206 -4.61 11.21 -12.91
CA ASP A 206 -3.24 11.12 -12.41
C ASP A 206 -3.10 10.26 -11.15
N SER A 207 -4.19 9.74 -10.59
CA SER A 207 -4.16 8.74 -9.49
C SER A 207 -4.15 7.31 -10.03
N ASP A 208 -4.27 7.10 -11.34
CA ASP A 208 -4.09 5.78 -11.95
C ASP A 208 -2.63 5.58 -12.37
N PRO A 209 -1.84 4.74 -11.68
CA PRO A 209 -0.45 4.47 -12.05
C PRO A 209 -0.30 3.93 -13.47
N MET A 210 -1.31 3.25 -14.04
CA MET A 210 -1.20 2.73 -15.41
C MET A 210 -1.00 3.83 -16.45
N LYS A 211 -1.57 5.03 -16.22
CA LYS A 211 -1.35 6.21 -17.07
C LYS A 211 0.13 6.61 -17.11
N HIS A 212 0.79 6.56 -15.97
CA HIS A 212 2.20 6.94 -15.85
C HIS A 212 3.11 5.83 -16.36
N ILE A 213 2.79 4.55 -16.12
CA ILE A 213 3.51 3.41 -16.69
C ILE A 213 3.49 3.48 -18.22
N GLU A 214 2.33 3.78 -18.83
CA GLU A 214 2.20 3.89 -20.29
C GLU A 214 3.14 4.95 -20.87
N TYR A 215 3.24 6.13 -20.25
CA TYR A 215 4.16 7.16 -20.70
C TYR A 215 5.63 6.79 -20.45
N LEU A 216 5.94 6.39 -19.22
CA LEU A 216 7.30 6.09 -18.82
C LEU A 216 7.88 4.94 -19.64
N ALA A 217 7.13 3.84 -19.80
CA ALA A 217 7.53 2.67 -20.60
C ALA A 217 7.27 2.83 -22.11
N SER A 218 7.03 4.03 -22.61
CA SER A 218 6.82 4.23 -24.05
C SER A 218 8.14 4.21 -24.82
N ASP A 219 8.10 3.68 -26.06
CA ASP A 219 9.21 3.77 -27.01
C ASP A 219 9.70 5.21 -27.21
N ALA A 220 8.85 6.22 -27.00
CA ALA A 220 9.23 7.62 -27.13
C ALA A 220 10.34 8.04 -26.15
N LEU A 221 10.48 7.34 -25.02
CA LEU A 221 11.51 7.57 -24.02
C LEU A 221 12.75 6.67 -24.20
N GLN A 222 12.77 5.79 -25.20
CA GLN A 222 13.94 5.02 -25.63
C GLN A 222 14.63 4.30 -24.44
N GLY A 223 13.84 3.72 -23.55
CA GLY A 223 14.34 2.98 -22.39
C GLY A 223 15.04 3.80 -21.29
N ARG A 224 14.95 5.14 -21.35
CA ARG A 224 15.34 6.05 -20.25
C ARG A 224 16.75 5.79 -19.66
N ASP A 225 17.75 5.46 -20.48
CA ASP A 225 19.14 5.25 -20.00
C ASP A 225 19.67 6.45 -19.20
N SER A 226 20.64 6.19 -18.34
CA SER A 226 21.33 7.19 -17.55
C SER A 226 22.77 7.38 -18.03
N PRO A 227 23.10 8.57 -18.57
CA PRO A 227 22.24 9.70 -18.92
C PRO A 227 21.61 9.58 -20.33
N SER A 228 20.39 10.09 -20.52
CA SER A 228 19.74 10.16 -21.83
C SER A 228 18.71 11.29 -21.95
N ASP A 229 18.32 11.60 -23.19
CA ASP A 229 17.16 12.45 -23.47
C ASP A 229 15.85 11.84 -22.95
N GLY A 230 15.75 10.50 -22.94
CA GLY A 230 14.61 9.75 -22.40
C GLY A 230 14.43 9.97 -20.89
N LEU A 231 15.52 9.86 -20.12
CA LEU A 231 15.53 10.18 -18.70
C LEU A 231 15.20 11.66 -18.46
N SER A 232 15.75 12.55 -19.28
CA SER A 232 15.47 13.99 -19.18
C SER A 232 13.99 14.31 -19.42
N ALA A 233 13.35 13.65 -20.40
CA ALA A 233 11.93 13.80 -20.68
C ALA A 233 11.06 13.18 -19.56
N ALA A 234 11.43 12.02 -19.03
CA ALA A 234 10.76 11.42 -17.87
C ALA A 234 10.81 12.34 -16.64
N SER A 235 11.98 12.92 -16.36
CA SER A 235 12.19 13.89 -15.28
C SER A 235 11.32 15.14 -15.43
N GLU A 236 11.20 15.65 -16.66
CA GLU A 236 10.33 16.78 -16.97
C GLU A 236 8.85 16.44 -16.76
N TYR A 237 8.41 15.24 -17.18
CA TYR A 237 7.06 14.76 -16.97
C TYR A 237 6.70 14.65 -15.47
N VAL A 238 7.60 14.07 -14.67
CA VAL A 238 7.47 13.99 -13.21
C VAL A 238 7.39 15.40 -12.59
N LYS A 239 8.29 16.31 -12.99
CA LYS A 239 8.31 17.70 -12.50
C LYS A 239 7.00 18.42 -12.81
N GLN A 240 6.47 18.29 -14.03
CA GLN A 240 5.21 18.92 -14.41
C GLN A 240 4.03 18.41 -13.59
N LEU A 241 3.97 17.11 -13.30
CA LEU A 241 2.98 16.54 -12.41
C LEU A 241 3.11 17.11 -10.99
N ALA A 242 4.31 17.12 -10.43
CA ALA A 242 4.57 17.66 -9.09
C ALA A 242 4.15 19.14 -9.00
N GLN A 243 4.50 19.96 -9.99
CA GLN A 243 4.13 21.37 -10.08
C GLN A 243 2.61 21.57 -10.21
N LYS A 244 1.93 20.75 -11.03
CA LYS A 244 0.47 20.76 -11.17
C LYS A 244 -0.22 20.60 -9.82
N TYR A 245 0.35 19.80 -8.93
CA TYR A 245 -0.16 19.52 -7.59
C TYR A 245 0.42 20.41 -6.48
N GLY A 246 1.24 21.40 -6.84
CA GLY A 246 1.77 22.39 -5.90
C GLY A 246 2.94 21.92 -5.03
N LEU A 247 3.57 20.79 -5.36
CA LEU A 247 4.80 20.36 -4.69
C LEU A 247 5.94 21.31 -5.08
N THR A 248 6.95 21.38 -4.22
CA THR A 248 8.11 22.27 -4.40
C THR A 248 9.38 21.49 -4.70
N GLY A 249 10.27 22.05 -5.52
CA GLY A 249 11.59 21.49 -5.71
C GLY A 249 12.46 21.76 -4.47
N PRO A 250 13.01 20.74 -3.80
CA PRO A 250 13.77 20.95 -2.57
C PRO A 250 15.22 21.42 -2.83
N ASN A 251 15.77 21.21 -4.03
CA ASN A 251 17.20 21.37 -4.28
C ASN A 251 17.64 22.83 -4.41
N THR A 252 18.08 23.41 -3.29
CA THR A 252 18.60 24.78 -3.26
C THR A 252 19.96 24.94 -3.95
N HIS A 253 20.70 23.86 -4.23
CA HIS A 253 21.93 23.91 -5.03
C HIS A 253 21.68 24.11 -6.52
N ASN A 254 20.46 23.92 -7.00
CA ASN A 254 20.07 24.15 -8.39
C ASN A 254 18.88 25.13 -8.48
N PRO A 255 19.10 26.44 -8.21
CA PRO A 255 18.02 27.42 -8.18
C PRO A 255 17.30 27.60 -9.53
N SER A 256 17.93 27.25 -10.65
CA SER A 256 17.29 27.27 -11.97
C SER A 256 16.29 26.14 -12.19
N ASP A 257 16.50 24.99 -11.56
CA ASP A 257 15.54 23.88 -11.56
C ASP A 257 15.64 23.12 -10.22
N PRO A 258 14.94 23.59 -9.18
CA PRO A 258 15.07 23.03 -7.83
C PRO A 258 14.47 21.63 -7.70
N PHE A 259 13.83 21.10 -8.75
CA PHE A 259 13.36 19.71 -8.80
C PHE A 259 14.45 18.74 -9.26
N GLN A 260 15.58 19.22 -9.76
CA GLN A 260 16.64 18.35 -10.29
C GLN A 260 17.93 18.47 -9.48
N GLN A 261 18.50 17.32 -9.10
CA GLN A 261 19.88 17.20 -8.62
C GLN A 261 20.71 16.52 -9.71
N LYS A 262 21.55 17.30 -10.39
CA LYS A 262 22.35 16.83 -11.51
C LYS A 262 23.74 16.39 -11.06
N PHE A 263 24.25 15.34 -11.69
CA PHE A 263 25.59 14.83 -11.43
C PHE A 263 26.20 14.25 -12.71
N GLN A 264 27.52 14.32 -12.82
CA GLN A 264 28.23 13.74 -13.96
C GLN A 264 28.52 12.26 -13.70
N VAL A 265 28.20 11.42 -14.68
CA VAL A 265 28.51 9.97 -14.63
C VAL A 265 29.86 9.74 -15.29
N PHE A 266 30.71 8.94 -14.64
CA PHE A 266 32.04 8.52 -15.10
C PHE A 266 32.08 7.00 -15.25
N SER A 267 32.95 6.51 -16.12
CA SER A 267 33.27 5.09 -16.28
C SER A 267 34.80 4.90 -16.40
N PHE A 268 35.33 3.71 -16.12
CA PHE A 268 36.77 3.48 -16.26
C PHE A 268 37.17 3.34 -17.74
N ALA A 269 38.23 4.03 -18.17
CA ALA A 269 38.60 4.13 -19.59
C ALA A 269 38.85 2.77 -20.29
N ASN A 270 39.39 1.79 -19.55
CA ASN A 270 39.66 0.44 -20.09
C ASN A 270 38.42 -0.47 -20.13
N GLU A 271 37.34 -0.09 -19.46
CA GLU A 271 36.09 -0.84 -19.46
C GLU A 271 35.37 -0.71 -20.81
N ASN A 272 35.36 0.49 -21.38
CA ASN A 272 34.80 0.78 -22.71
C ASN A 272 35.63 0.12 -23.83
N ALA A 273 36.96 0.16 -23.71
CA ALA A 273 37.88 -0.48 -24.66
C ALA A 273 37.80 -2.02 -24.64
N ALA A 274 37.59 -2.63 -23.47
CA ALA A 274 37.40 -4.08 -23.33
C ALA A 274 36.02 -4.55 -23.85
N ARG A 275 35.00 -3.67 -23.85
CA ARG A 275 33.65 -3.95 -24.38
C ARG A 275 33.51 -3.74 -25.89
N GLY A 276 34.44 -3.03 -26.54
CA GLY A 276 34.47 -2.84 -28.00
C GLY A 276 33.38 -1.91 -28.55
N GLN A 277 32.98 -0.89 -27.79
CA GLN A 277 31.74 -0.11 -28.03
C GLN A 277 31.97 1.41 -28.16
N ALA A 278 30.98 2.09 -28.77
CA ALA A 278 30.88 3.55 -28.80
C ALA A 278 30.36 4.09 -27.44
N VAL A 279 31.30 4.32 -26.53
CA VAL A 279 31.35 5.27 -25.38
C VAL A 279 30.15 5.39 -24.41
N TRP A 280 28.88 5.38 -24.81
CA TRP A 280 27.73 5.55 -23.89
C TRP A 280 26.47 4.94 -24.53
N GLY A 281 25.65 4.19 -23.77
CA GLY A 281 24.37 3.66 -24.27
C GLY A 281 24.23 2.15 -24.41
N GLU A 282 25.19 1.33 -23.93
CA GLU A 282 25.08 -0.14 -23.95
C GLU A 282 25.25 -0.73 -22.54
N HIS A 283 24.17 -1.33 -22.02
CA HIS A 283 24.20 -2.09 -20.77
C HIS A 283 24.71 -3.53 -20.96
N GLY A 284 25.44 -4.05 -19.96
CA GLY A 284 25.83 -5.46 -19.92
C GLY A 284 24.63 -6.39 -19.70
N ALA A 285 24.72 -7.64 -20.14
CA ALA A 285 23.71 -8.63 -19.80
C ALA A 285 23.89 -9.06 -18.34
N HIS A 286 22.94 -8.72 -17.47
CA HIS A 286 22.91 -9.17 -16.08
C HIS A 286 21.94 -10.33 -15.93
N LYS A 287 22.38 -11.41 -15.28
CA LYS A 287 21.53 -12.57 -14.92
C LYS A 287 21.16 -12.57 -13.44
N GLU A 288 21.63 -11.58 -12.70
CA GLU A 288 21.36 -11.38 -11.28
C GLU A 288 20.71 -10.01 -11.06
N PHE A 289 19.92 -9.88 -10.00
CA PHE A 289 19.10 -8.69 -9.73
C PHE A 289 19.91 -7.52 -9.26
N GLY A 290 19.60 -6.33 -9.77
CA GLY A 290 20.12 -5.05 -9.32
C GLY A 290 21.62 -4.92 -9.52
N HIS A 291 22.11 -3.69 -9.38
CA HIS A 291 23.52 -3.42 -9.60
C HIS A 291 24.31 -3.41 -8.30
N GLU A 292 25.53 -3.95 -8.34
CA GLU A 292 26.49 -3.63 -7.28
C GLU A 292 26.76 -2.12 -7.30
N MET A 293 27.02 -1.53 -6.13
CA MET A 293 27.36 -0.13 -6.05
C MET A 293 28.52 0.22 -7.01
N PHE A 294 28.27 1.20 -7.88
CA PHE A 294 29.18 1.67 -8.93
C PHE A 294 29.62 0.60 -9.93
N GLN A 295 28.72 -0.30 -10.33
CA GLN A 295 29.04 -1.40 -11.24
C GLN A 295 29.36 -0.95 -12.67
N GLU A 296 28.59 -0.02 -13.24
CA GLU A 296 28.78 0.44 -14.63
C GLU A 296 28.99 1.95 -14.74
N GLY A 297 28.84 2.68 -13.64
CA GLY A 297 29.12 4.10 -13.58
C GLY A 297 29.32 4.58 -12.15
N PHE A 298 29.92 5.75 -12.01
CA PHE A 298 30.10 6.41 -10.72
C PHE A 298 30.10 7.93 -10.91
N TYR A 299 30.08 8.67 -9.81
CA TYR A 299 30.32 10.10 -9.83
C TYR A 299 31.69 10.41 -9.22
N LEU A 300 32.27 11.56 -9.57
CA LEU A 300 33.48 12.07 -8.95
C LEU A 300 33.22 13.48 -8.40
N ASP A 301 33.41 13.64 -7.10
CA ASP A 301 33.30 14.91 -6.39
C ASP A 301 34.51 15.10 -5.46
N GLU A 302 34.99 16.33 -5.31
CA GLU A 302 36.18 16.64 -4.50
C GLU A 302 35.99 16.27 -3.02
N ASN A 303 34.76 16.37 -2.51
CA ASN A 303 34.41 16.09 -1.12
C ASN A 303 33.88 14.66 -0.90
N MET A 304 33.98 13.79 -1.90
CA MET A 304 33.43 12.44 -1.79
C MET A 304 34.07 11.66 -0.61
N PRO A 305 33.27 10.88 0.15
CA PRO A 305 33.77 10.16 1.32
C PRO A 305 34.92 9.19 1.01
N ALA A 306 35.83 8.99 1.97
CA ALA A 306 36.94 8.05 1.82
C ALA A 306 36.46 6.62 1.55
N GLU A 307 35.35 6.22 2.18
CA GLU A 307 34.65 4.94 1.98
C GLU A 307 34.21 4.77 0.51
N THR A 308 33.62 5.81 -0.08
CA THR A 308 33.23 5.84 -1.49
C THR A 308 34.45 5.69 -2.41
N ARG A 309 35.55 6.40 -2.11
CA ARG A 309 36.81 6.27 -2.87
C ARG A 309 37.44 4.90 -2.75
N GLU A 310 37.29 4.23 -1.61
CA GLU A 310 37.78 2.87 -1.40
C GLU A 310 37.03 1.86 -2.27
N VAL A 311 35.69 2.00 -2.38
CA VAL A 311 34.88 1.20 -3.31
C VAL A 311 35.36 1.40 -4.75
N LEU A 312 35.54 2.64 -5.20
CA LEU A 312 36.00 2.92 -6.57
C LEU A 312 37.43 2.44 -6.84
N THR A 313 38.31 2.54 -5.84
CA THR A 313 39.68 2.01 -5.96
C THR A 313 39.66 0.51 -6.18
N ARG A 314 38.87 -0.23 -5.38
CA ARG A 314 38.71 -1.68 -5.54
C ARG A 314 38.11 -2.03 -6.90
N LYS A 315 37.07 -1.30 -7.35
CA LYS A 315 36.45 -1.51 -8.66
C LYS A 315 37.44 -1.29 -9.81
N TYR A 316 38.23 -0.23 -9.73
CA TYR A 316 39.31 0.00 -10.69
C TYR A 316 40.30 -1.18 -10.71
N GLU A 317 40.74 -1.65 -9.54
CA GLU A 317 41.67 -2.77 -9.44
C GLU A 317 41.10 -4.07 -10.04
N GLU A 318 39.82 -4.35 -9.79
CA GLU A 318 39.09 -5.47 -10.37
C GLU A 318 39.01 -5.36 -11.90
N THR A 319 38.63 -4.21 -12.44
CA THR A 319 38.54 -3.95 -13.89
C THR A 319 39.91 -4.12 -14.57
N MET A 320 40.97 -3.58 -13.97
CA MET A 320 42.31 -3.68 -14.54
C MET A 320 42.82 -5.12 -14.51
N LYS A 321 42.59 -5.85 -13.41
CA LYS A 321 42.94 -7.27 -13.31
C LYS A 321 42.17 -8.11 -14.33
N ALA A 322 40.89 -7.84 -14.53
CA ALA A 322 40.07 -8.53 -15.53
C ALA A 322 40.56 -8.25 -16.97
N SER A 323 41.09 -7.06 -17.23
CA SER A 323 41.73 -6.70 -18.51
C SER A 323 43.16 -7.26 -18.68
N GLY A 324 43.65 -8.08 -17.74
CA GLY A 324 44.99 -8.67 -17.79
C GLY A 324 46.12 -7.71 -17.41
N GLN A 325 45.80 -6.52 -16.90
CA GLN A 325 46.80 -5.55 -16.46
C GLN A 325 47.24 -5.82 -15.02
N THR A 326 48.54 -5.69 -14.77
CA THR A 326 49.11 -5.80 -13.42
C THR A 326 49.21 -4.41 -12.81
N LEU A 327 48.58 -4.21 -11.65
CA LEU A 327 48.68 -2.96 -10.90
C LEU A 327 49.73 -3.06 -9.80
N ALA A 328 50.43 -1.95 -9.57
CA ALA A 328 51.31 -1.84 -8.41
C ALA A 328 50.48 -1.83 -7.12
N PRO A 329 50.94 -2.47 -6.03
CA PRO A 329 50.26 -2.41 -4.74
C PRO A 329 50.09 -0.95 -4.29
N ARG A 330 48.87 -0.55 -3.94
CA ARG A 330 48.58 0.78 -3.40
C ARG A 330 48.35 0.71 -1.89
N SER A 331 48.69 1.80 -1.20
CA SER A 331 48.31 2.03 0.19
C SER A 331 47.18 3.06 0.22
N GLY A 332 45.99 2.62 0.63
CA GLY A 332 44.81 3.46 0.77
C GLY A 332 44.08 3.81 -0.53
N PRO A 333 42.92 4.49 -0.42
CA PRO A 333 42.07 4.80 -1.55
C PRO A 333 42.71 5.84 -2.49
N MET A 334 42.45 5.71 -3.80
CA MET A 334 42.80 6.71 -4.80
C MET A 334 42.19 8.07 -4.44
N THR A 335 42.93 9.14 -4.71
CA THR A 335 42.39 10.51 -4.68
C THR A 335 41.43 10.71 -5.85
N VAL A 336 40.57 11.73 -5.75
CA VAL A 336 39.62 12.09 -6.82
C VAL A 336 40.37 12.39 -8.11
N ASP A 337 41.50 13.12 -8.04
CA ASP A 337 42.34 13.40 -9.22
C ASP A 337 42.91 12.15 -9.86
N GLN A 338 43.34 11.17 -9.05
CA GLN A 338 43.81 9.89 -9.57
C GLN A 338 42.68 9.10 -10.23
N LEU A 339 41.46 9.13 -9.68
CA LEU A 339 40.29 8.51 -10.29
C LEU A 339 39.91 9.20 -11.60
N ARG A 340 39.96 10.54 -11.67
CA ARG A 340 39.76 11.32 -12.91
C ARG A 340 40.76 10.93 -14.00
N GLN A 341 42.01 10.63 -13.64
CA GLN A 341 43.05 10.25 -14.61
C GLN A 341 42.83 8.86 -15.25
N VAL A 342 42.04 7.99 -14.60
CA VAL A 342 41.78 6.62 -15.08
C VAL A 342 40.35 6.40 -15.54
N SER A 343 39.57 7.48 -15.65
CA SER A 343 38.16 7.46 -16.03
C SER A 343 37.85 8.39 -17.18
N GLU A 344 36.74 8.10 -17.85
CA GLU A 344 36.16 8.93 -18.89
C GLU A 344 34.91 9.61 -18.34
N ALA A 345 34.80 10.90 -18.58
CA ALA A 345 33.64 11.68 -18.17
C ALA A 345 32.50 11.50 -19.18
N GLY A 346 31.34 11.10 -18.69
CA GLY A 346 30.11 11.01 -19.45
C GLY A 346 29.24 12.26 -19.35
N PRO A 347 28.03 12.20 -19.91
CA PRO A 347 27.05 13.27 -19.79
C PRO A 347 26.53 13.41 -18.35
N MET A 348 25.75 14.47 -18.11
CA MET A 348 25.07 14.68 -16.83
C MET A 348 23.82 13.82 -16.73
N ALA A 349 23.69 13.04 -15.66
CA ALA A 349 22.43 12.43 -15.24
C ALA A 349 21.74 13.30 -14.18
N GLN A 350 20.55 12.90 -13.74
CA GLN A 350 19.78 13.66 -12.75
C GLN A 350 18.88 12.78 -11.89
N ASN A 351 18.85 13.10 -10.60
CA ASN A 351 17.72 12.75 -9.73
C ASN A 351 16.64 13.83 -9.89
N THR A 352 15.38 13.41 -9.86
CA THR A 352 14.21 14.30 -9.82
C THR A 352 13.57 14.21 -8.45
N MET A 353 13.19 15.33 -7.84
CA MET A 353 12.67 15.36 -6.47
C MET A 353 11.54 16.36 -6.32
N ALA A 354 10.58 16.03 -5.46
CA ALA A 354 9.48 16.91 -5.14
C ALA A 354 9.13 16.81 -3.65
N MET A 355 8.92 17.95 -3.01
CA MET A 355 8.58 18.06 -1.59
C MET A 355 7.11 18.42 -1.41
N LEU A 356 6.39 17.58 -0.67
CA LEU A 356 5.08 17.88 -0.11
C LEU A 356 5.23 18.23 1.38
N GLN A 357 5.01 19.50 1.72
CA GLN A 357 5.22 19.99 3.07
C GLN A 357 4.16 19.46 4.05
N GLY A 358 4.63 18.95 5.19
CA GLY A 358 3.79 18.54 6.32
C GLY A 358 3.09 19.73 6.97
N THR A 359 2.05 19.42 7.72
CA THR A 359 1.16 20.40 8.36
C THR A 359 1.23 20.38 9.89
N GLY A 360 1.84 19.35 10.47
CA GLY A 360 1.93 19.18 11.91
C GLY A 360 3.21 19.75 12.53
N PRO A 361 3.41 19.53 13.84
CA PRO A 361 4.58 20.00 14.57
C PRO A 361 5.91 19.39 14.07
N HIS A 362 5.90 18.21 13.43
CA HIS A 362 7.10 17.54 12.93
C HIS A 362 7.33 17.73 11.42
N LYS A 363 6.73 18.76 10.81
CA LYS A 363 6.85 19.03 9.36
C LYS A 363 8.28 19.22 8.84
N ASP A 364 9.25 19.51 9.71
CA ASP A 364 10.67 19.62 9.35
C ASP A 364 11.37 18.25 9.25
N GLU A 365 10.72 17.17 9.71
CA GLU A 365 11.12 15.78 9.45
C GLU A 365 10.44 15.28 8.16
N VAL A 366 11.09 14.36 7.45
CA VAL A 366 10.64 13.85 6.15
C VAL A 366 10.52 12.33 6.13
N ILE A 367 9.45 11.84 5.49
CA ILE A 367 9.39 10.48 4.96
C ILE A 367 9.89 10.54 3.52
N VAL A 368 10.97 9.85 3.21
CA VAL A 368 11.48 9.73 1.85
C VAL A 368 10.74 8.61 1.14
N VAL A 369 10.22 8.87 -0.05
CA VAL A 369 9.55 7.89 -0.90
C VAL A 369 10.27 7.89 -2.24
N MET A 370 10.77 6.74 -2.67
CA MET A 370 11.69 6.67 -3.80
C MET A 370 11.47 5.47 -4.73
N ALA A 371 11.86 5.65 -5.99
CA ALA A 371 11.95 4.64 -7.04
C ALA A 371 12.88 5.18 -8.12
N HIS A 372 13.63 4.33 -8.83
CA HIS A 372 14.43 4.82 -9.95
C HIS A 372 13.59 5.08 -11.20
N LEU A 373 14.00 6.10 -11.94
CA LEU A 373 13.32 6.59 -13.13
C LEU A 373 13.96 6.08 -14.41
N ASP A 374 15.26 5.80 -14.35
CA ASP A 374 15.99 5.27 -15.47
C ASP A 374 15.71 3.79 -15.70
N HIS A 375 16.08 3.33 -16.89
CA HIS A 375 16.20 1.92 -17.20
C HIS A 375 17.42 1.73 -18.13
N ILE A 376 17.60 0.56 -18.74
CA ILE A 376 18.84 0.20 -19.42
C ILE A 376 18.96 0.64 -20.90
N GLY A 377 18.04 1.47 -21.39
CA GLY A 377 18.08 1.96 -22.77
C GLY A 377 18.01 0.85 -23.83
N THR A 378 18.87 0.94 -24.85
CA THR A 378 18.88 0.03 -26.00
C THR A 378 19.88 -1.11 -25.79
N GLY A 379 19.42 -2.35 -25.91
CA GLY A 379 20.27 -3.54 -25.84
C GLY A 379 21.21 -3.67 -27.04
N ARG A 380 22.20 -4.56 -26.91
CA ARG A 380 23.17 -4.86 -27.99
C ARG A 380 22.53 -5.42 -29.27
N ASP A 381 21.32 -5.95 -29.15
CA ASP A 381 20.53 -6.42 -30.29
C ASP A 381 19.79 -5.27 -31.02
N GLY A 382 19.99 -4.02 -30.58
CA GLY A 382 19.38 -2.82 -31.13
C GLY A 382 17.93 -2.61 -30.69
N LYS A 383 17.41 -3.42 -29.76
CA LYS A 383 16.05 -3.27 -29.25
C LYS A 383 16.02 -2.39 -28.00
N VAL A 384 14.98 -1.58 -27.89
CA VAL A 384 14.74 -0.75 -26.71
C VAL A 384 14.22 -1.65 -25.58
N ASN A 385 14.78 -1.49 -24.39
CA ASN A 385 14.25 -2.04 -23.15
C ASN A 385 13.43 -0.95 -22.48
N ASN A 386 12.10 -1.07 -22.52
CA ASN A 386 11.20 -0.01 -22.05
C ASN A 386 11.03 -0.01 -20.53
N GLY A 387 11.22 -1.13 -19.84
CA GLY A 387 11.26 -1.15 -18.38
C GLY A 387 9.92 -0.82 -17.75
N ALA A 388 8.87 -1.53 -18.16
CA ALA A 388 7.53 -1.30 -17.66
C ALA A 388 7.37 -1.72 -16.19
N ASP A 389 7.87 -2.90 -15.83
CA ASP A 389 7.99 -3.32 -14.44
C ASP A 389 9.21 -2.64 -13.80
N ASP A 390 10.35 -2.64 -14.48
CA ASP A 390 11.65 -2.15 -14.01
C ASP A 390 12.09 -0.83 -14.69
N ASN A 391 11.84 0.35 -14.13
CA ASN A 391 11.03 0.60 -12.94
C ASN A 391 10.00 1.72 -13.19
N ALA A 392 9.40 1.71 -14.38
CA ALA A 392 8.24 2.56 -14.64
C ALA A 392 7.11 2.28 -13.64
N SER A 393 6.96 1.03 -13.16
CA SER A 393 5.93 0.66 -12.19
C SER A 393 6.09 1.35 -10.83
N GLY A 394 7.27 1.31 -10.20
CA GLY A 394 7.54 1.99 -8.94
C GLY A 394 7.47 3.50 -9.08
N SER A 395 8.11 4.04 -10.12
CA SER A 395 8.06 5.47 -10.46
C SER A 395 6.63 5.97 -10.62
N ALA A 396 5.78 5.21 -11.32
CA ALA A 396 4.37 5.54 -11.53
C ALA A 396 3.53 5.46 -10.25
N VAL A 397 3.81 4.51 -9.35
CA VAL A 397 3.14 4.41 -8.06
C VAL A 397 3.41 5.67 -7.22
N LEU A 398 4.66 6.15 -7.17
CA LEU A 398 5.01 7.43 -6.55
C LEU A 398 4.16 8.56 -7.12
N MET A 399 4.17 8.71 -8.44
CA MET A 399 3.42 9.75 -9.16
C MET A 399 1.92 9.69 -8.84
N ALA A 400 1.34 8.49 -8.89
CA ALA A 400 -0.09 8.27 -8.70
C ALA A 400 -0.59 8.52 -7.27
N SER A 401 0.31 8.54 -6.29
CA SER A 401 -0.05 8.88 -4.91
C SER A 401 -0.13 10.37 -4.62
N ILE A 402 0.53 11.20 -5.45
CA ILE A 402 0.63 12.65 -5.24
C ILE A 402 -0.76 13.30 -5.07
N PRO A 403 -1.76 13.05 -5.94
CA PRO A 403 -3.06 13.70 -5.81
C PRO A 403 -3.72 13.43 -4.46
N GLU A 404 -3.67 12.18 -3.98
CA GLU A 404 -4.32 11.77 -2.73
C GLU A 404 -3.58 12.28 -1.50
N LEU A 405 -2.25 12.28 -1.53
CA LEU A 405 -1.43 12.82 -0.45
C LEU A 405 -1.56 14.33 -0.34
N VAL A 406 -1.74 15.05 -1.45
CA VAL A 406 -2.05 16.48 -1.44
C VAL A 406 -3.42 16.76 -0.82
N GLU A 407 -4.43 15.92 -1.09
CA GLU A 407 -5.72 16.06 -0.40
C GLU A 407 -5.59 15.72 1.10
N ALA A 408 -4.79 14.73 1.49
CA ALA A 408 -4.48 14.44 2.89
C ALA A 408 -3.77 15.61 3.58
N GLN A 409 -2.80 16.24 2.91
CA GLN A 409 -2.12 17.45 3.37
C GLN A 409 -3.14 18.58 3.62
N LYS A 410 -4.05 18.86 2.69
CA LYS A 410 -5.08 19.89 2.84
C LYS A 410 -6.01 19.63 4.04
N ARG A 411 -6.21 18.38 4.40
CA ARG A 411 -6.99 17.97 5.59
C ARG A 411 -6.19 17.99 6.89
N GLY A 412 -4.89 18.29 6.85
CA GLY A 412 -4.01 18.28 8.02
C GLY A 412 -3.63 16.87 8.47
N GLU A 413 -3.71 15.88 7.57
CA GLU A 413 -3.48 14.46 7.87
C GLU A 413 -2.02 14.03 7.62
N LEU A 414 -1.10 14.98 7.47
CA LEU A 414 0.33 14.72 7.32
C LEU A 414 1.09 15.58 8.33
N ASP A 415 1.51 14.98 9.45
CA ASP A 415 2.34 15.67 10.45
C ASP A 415 3.72 16.01 9.88
N ARG A 416 4.44 14.99 9.38
CA ARG A 416 5.72 15.12 8.68
C ARG A 416 5.58 15.45 7.20
N SER A 417 6.64 16.01 6.63
CA SER A 417 6.74 16.23 5.19
C SER A 417 7.01 14.92 4.44
N VAL A 418 6.69 14.89 3.15
CA VAL A 418 6.98 13.77 2.25
C VAL A 418 7.90 14.25 1.13
N LEU A 419 9.07 13.62 1.03
CA LEU A 419 10.04 13.87 -0.03
C LEU A 419 9.96 12.73 -1.05
N PHE A 420 9.49 13.04 -2.24
CA PHE A 420 9.56 12.12 -3.38
C PHE A 420 10.92 12.25 -4.07
N VAL A 421 11.59 11.12 -4.33
CA VAL A 421 12.87 11.06 -5.03
C VAL A 421 12.81 10.01 -6.14
N TRP A 422 12.92 10.47 -7.37
CA TRP A 422 13.12 9.63 -8.54
C TRP A 422 14.60 9.65 -8.90
N THR A 423 15.29 8.56 -8.62
CA THR A 423 16.73 8.42 -8.84
C THR A 423 17.01 8.21 -10.33
N GLY A 424 18.13 8.77 -10.80
CA GLY A 424 18.74 8.35 -12.06
C GLY A 424 19.97 7.51 -11.78
N ALA A 425 20.43 6.77 -12.79
CA ALA A 425 21.61 5.92 -12.74
C ALA A 425 21.56 4.86 -11.62
N GLU A 426 20.37 4.34 -11.29
CA GLU A 426 20.26 3.13 -10.47
C GLU A 426 20.92 1.97 -11.21
N GLU A 427 20.60 1.87 -12.50
CA GLU A 427 21.01 0.79 -13.41
C GLU A 427 22.50 0.83 -13.78
N LYS A 428 23.22 1.81 -13.23
CA LYS A 428 24.68 1.93 -13.32
C LYS A 428 25.37 1.55 -12.00
N GLY A 429 24.62 1.18 -10.97
CA GLY A 429 25.13 0.86 -9.65
C GLY A 429 24.74 1.84 -8.54
N LEU A 430 23.45 2.15 -8.41
CA LEU A 430 22.92 3.00 -7.34
C LEU A 430 23.55 4.40 -7.31
N VAL A 431 23.96 4.93 -8.47
CA VAL A 431 24.78 6.14 -8.55
C VAL A 431 23.99 7.35 -8.07
N GLY A 432 22.73 7.49 -8.49
CA GLY A 432 21.88 8.61 -8.11
C GLY A 432 21.52 8.64 -6.63
N SER A 433 21.13 7.50 -6.05
CA SER A 433 20.84 7.43 -4.61
C SER A 433 22.08 7.68 -3.75
N GLN A 434 23.23 7.11 -4.14
CA GLN A 434 24.49 7.37 -3.44
C GLN A 434 24.91 8.84 -3.57
N TYR A 435 24.76 9.43 -4.77
CA TYR A 435 24.99 10.86 -4.96
C TYR A 435 24.09 11.71 -4.07
N PHE A 436 22.80 11.37 -3.94
CA PHE A 436 21.84 12.08 -3.09
C PHE A 436 22.29 12.08 -1.62
N VAL A 437 22.69 10.93 -1.08
CA VAL A 437 23.15 10.81 0.32
C VAL A 437 24.47 11.55 0.56
N ASP A 438 25.39 11.49 -0.40
CA ASP A 438 26.71 12.13 -0.26
C ASP A 438 26.66 13.66 -0.49
N HIS A 439 25.57 14.16 -1.10
CA HIS A 439 25.34 15.59 -1.36
C HIS A 439 24.01 16.05 -0.76
N PRO A 440 23.88 16.05 0.58
CA PRO A 440 22.64 16.41 1.25
C PRO A 440 22.22 17.83 0.87
N ILE A 441 20.94 17.98 0.56
CA ILE A 441 20.35 19.30 0.27
C ILE A 441 20.25 20.07 1.60
N PRO A 442 20.61 21.36 1.66
CA PRO A 442 20.47 22.18 2.86
C PRO A 442 19.07 22.09 3.46
N GLY A 443 18.99 21.70 4.74
CA GLY A 443 17.72 21.48 5.44
C GLY A 443 17.10 20.09 5.25
N LEU A 444 17.75 19.20 4.47
CA LEU A 444 17.34 17.81 4.22
C LEU A 444 18.54 16.86 4.40
N GLY A 445 19.27 17.04 5.50
CA GLY A 445 20.28 16.07 5.93
C GLY A 445 19.65 14.77 6.45
N LEU A 446 20.48 13.75 6.65
CA LEU A 446 20.04 12.46 7.21
C LEU A 446 19.34 12.61 8.56
N ASP A 447 19.69 13.64 9.36
CA ASP A 447 19.06 13.95 10.65
C ASP A 447 17.58 14.36 10.54
N LYS A 448 17.10 14.69 9.32
CA LYS A 448 15.70 15.03 9.05
C LYS A 448 14.90 13.86 8.53
N ILE A 449 15.54 12.76 8.13
CA ILE A 449 14.86 11.60 7.57
C ILE A 449 14.29 10.76 8.71
N SER A 450 12.97 10.57 8.70
CA SER A 450 12.27 9.74 9.69
C SER A 450 11.98 8.33 9.18
N GLY A 451 12.29 8.03 7.91
CA GLY A 451 12.16 6.73 7.29
C GLY A 451 12.15 6.82 5.77
N VAL A 452 12.44 5.70 5.10
CA VAL A 452 12.52 5.60 3.65
C VAL A 452 11.62 4.48 3.14
N VAL A 453 10.83 4.75 2.10
CA VAL A 453 10.07 3.75 1.35
C VAL A 453 10.63 3.69 -0.07
N ASN A 454 11.22 2.57 -0.46
CA ASN A 454 11.70 2.34 -1.83
C ASN A 454 10.79 1.36 -2.57
N MET A 455 10.61 1.59 -3.87
CA MET A 455 9.83 0.74 -4.76
C MET A 455 10.62 0.37 -5.99
N ASP A 456 10.56 -0.92 -6.32
CA ASP A 456 11.17 -1.45 -7.51
C ASP A 456 10.37 -2.65 -8.03
N MET A 457 10.05 -2.69 -9.32
CA MET A 457 9.33 -3.79 -9.95
C MET A 457 8.04 -4.20 -9.23
N VAL A 458 7.04 -3.32 -9.16
CA VAL A 458 5.78 -3.52 -8.42
C VAL A 458 4.57 -3.73 -9.33
N GLY A 459 4.78 -4.01 -10.62
CA GLY A 459 3.73 -4.13 -11.63
C GLY A 459 3.28 -5.54 -11.97
N ARG A 460 4.16 -6.54 -11.83
CA ARG A 460 3.93 -7.89 -12.38
C ARG A 460 3.31 -8.92 -11.42
N TRP A 461 2.83 -10.01 -12.01
CA TRP A 461 2.16 -11.16 -11.38
C TRP A 461 0.76 -10.89 -10.85
N ASP A 462 0.22 -11.84 -10.09
CA ASP A 462 -1.08 -11.69 -9.42
C ASP A 462 -1.09 -10.44 -8.52
N ASP A 463 -2.30 -9.89 -8.33
CA ASP A 463 -2.53 -8.69 -7.54
C ASP A 463 -2.73 -8.97 -6.04
N GLN A 464 -2.69 -10.23 -5.61
CA GLN A 464 -3.00 -10.65 -4.23
C GLN A 464 -1.75 -10.79 -3.34
N ARG A 465 -0.55 -10.71 -3.92
CA ARG A 465 0.70 -10.70 -3.14
C ARG A 465 1.62 -9.53 -3.48
N LEU A 466 2.43 -9.16 -2.50
CA LEU A 466 3.53 -8.22 -2.62
C LEU A 466 4.70 -8.69 -1.76
N SER A 467 5.92 -8.71 -2.30
CA SER A 467 7.10 -8.95 -1.49
C SER A 467 7.61 -7.65 -0.86
N ILE A 468 7.99 -7.72 0.41
CA ILE A 468 8.43 -6.59 1.22
C ILE A 468 9.70 -6.93 1.98
N VAL A 469 10.60 -5.97 2.12
CA VAL A 469 11.78 -6.07 2.98
C VAL A 469 11.88 -4.84 3.84
N ASP A 470 11.91 -5.02 5.15
CA ASP A 470 12.28 -3.95 6.09
C ASP A 470 13.74 -4.11 6.52
N THR A 471 14.50 -3.02 6.53
CA THR A 471 15.96 -3.04 6.76
C THR A 471 16.40 -1.88 7.65
N ASN A 472 17.41 -2.12 8.48
CA ASN A 472 18.23 -1.07 9.10
C ASN A 472 19.61 -1.65 9.49
N SER A 473 20.54 -0.77 9.85
CA SER A 473 21.86 -1.17 10.37
C SER A 473 22.07 -0.83 11.85
N ARG A 474 21.07 -0.22 12.51
CA ARG A 474 21.15 0.17 13.93
C ARG A 474 20.82 -0.97 14.91
N GLY A 475 20.39 -2.13 14.42
CA GLY A 475 20.08 -3.31 15.25
C GLY A 475 18.78 -3.19 16.06
N GLN A 476 18.00 -2.14 15.81
CA GLN A 476 16.66 -1.94 16.35
C GLN A 476 15.61 -2.60 15.43
N ALA A 477 14.39 -2.82 15.93
CA ALA A 477 13.31 -3.27 15.06
C ALA A 477 12.91 -2.13 14.09
N ASN A 478 12.87 -2.41 12.79
CA ASN A 478 12.40 -1.45 11.80
C ASN A 478 10.88 -1.24 11.98
N TYR A 479 10.47 0.01 12.19
CA TYR A 479 9.07 0.33 12.48
C TYR A 479 8.13 0.12 11.29
N PHE A 480 8.65 0.11 10.05
CA PHE A 480 7.83 -0.13 8.87
C PHE A 480 7.21 -1.52 8.86
N ARG A 481 7.77 -2.48 9.60
CA ARG A 481 7.20 -3.82 9.72
C ARG A 481 5.78 -3.81 10.29
N ASP A 482 5.52 -2.94 11.25
CA ASP A 482 4.17 -2.78 11.80
C ASP A 482 3.31 -1.86 10.91
N VAL A 483 3.90 -0.81 10.35
CA VAL A 483 3.21 0.15 9.49
C VAL A 483 2.63 -0.51 8.24
N VAL A 484 3.41 -1.34 7.54
CA VAL A 484 2.94 -1.99 6.29
C VAL A 484 1.80 -2.96 6.54
N ASN A 485 1.82 -3.68 7.66
CA ASN A 485 0.74 -4.58 8.06
C ASN A 485 -0.55 -3.80 8.38
N GLN A 486 -0.44 -2.70 9.13
CA GLN A 486 -1.58 -1.81 9.42
C GLN A 486 -2.11 -1.13 8.14
N ALA A 487 -1.22 -0.73 7.24
CA ALA A 487 -1.58 -0.14 5.96
C ALA A 487 -2.34 -1.13 5.07
N ASN A 488 -1.91 -2.40 5.04
CA ASN A 488 -2.58 -3.46 4.29
C ASN A 488 -3.99 -3.73 4.85
N GLN A 489 -4.15 -3.77 6.18
CA GLN A 489 -5.46 -3.94 6.83
C GLN A 489 -6.45 -2.79 6.57
N LYS A 490 -5.96 -1.61 6.17
CA LYS A 490 -6.78 -0.45 5.81
C LYS A 490 -7.27 -0.46 4.35
N LEU A 491 -6.75 -1.36 3.52
CA LEU A 491 -7.19 -1.49 2.13
C LEU A 491 -8.61 -2.03 2.08
N ALA A 492 -9.38 -1.57 1.09
CA ALA A 492 -10.69 -2.17 0.79
C ALA A 492 -10.55 -3.63 0.35
N ASP A 493 -9.45 -3.95 -0.33
CA ASP A 493 -9.05 -5.30 -0.71
C ASP A 493 -7.57 -5.50 -0.32
N PRO A 494 -7.29 -6.01 0.90
CA PRO A 494 -5.94 -6.26 1.38
C PRO A 494 -5.20 -7.30 0.54
N PHE A 495 -3.88 -7.18 0.45
CA PHE A 495 -3.04 -8.27 -0.04
C PHE A 495 -3.19 -9.48 0.89
N ASP A 496 -3.54 -10.63 0.32
CA ASP A 496 -3.60 -11.93 1.01
C ASP A 496 -2.24 -12.29 1.62
N ARG A 497 -1.15 -11.91 0.95
CA ARG A 497 0.21 -12.23 1.40
C ARG A 497 1.20 -11.10 1.17
N LEU A 498 1.75 -10.58 2.26
CA LEU A 498 2.98 -9.79 2.25
C LEU A 498 4.18 -10.71 2.49
N ASN A 499 5.00 -10.90 1.46
CA ASN A 499 6.08 -11.88 1.49
C ASN A 499 7.39 -11.27 2.00
N GLN A 500 7.90 -11.75 3.13
CA GLN A 500 9.07 -11.18 3.83
C GLN A 500 10.37 -11.99 3.64
N ASP A 501 10.37 -13.01 2.79
CA ASP A 501 11.49 -13.96 2.64
C ASP A 501 12.52 -13.56 1.56
N ILE A 502 12.43 -12.35 1.01
CA ILE A 502 13.21 -11.90 -0.16
C ILE A 502 14.49 -11.11 0.20
N ASN A 503 15.11 -11.43 1.34
CA ASN A 503 16.27 -10.71 1.90
C ASN A 503 17.51 -10.65 0.99
N GLN A 504 17.63 -11.52 -0.01
CA GLN A 504 18.79 -11.55 -0.92
C GLN A 504 18.87 -10.33 -1.86
N TYR A 505 17.76 -9.61 -2.04
CA TYR A 505 17.67 -8.44 -2.92
C TYR A 505 17.78 -7.11 -2.17
N ARG A 506 17.95 -7.19 -0.84
CA ARG A 506 17.94 -6.05 0.08
C ARG A 506 18.91 -4.92 -0.28
N ASP A 507 20.14 -5.29 -0.66
CA ASP A 507 21.26 -4.35 -0.76
C ASP A 507 21.47 -3.81 -2.19
N ARG A 508 20.62 -4.22 -3.14
CA ARG A 508 20.75 -3.96 -4.58
C ARG A 508 19.62 -3.07 -5.12
N GLN A 509 19.19 -2.13 -4.30
CA GLN A 509 18.12 -1.18 -4.56
C GLN A 509 18.47 0.15 -3.92
N ASP A 510 17.93 1.25 -4.42
CA ASP A 510 18.36 2.60 -4.03
C ASP A 510 18.27 2.89 -2.53
N GLY A 511 17.22 2.44 -1.84
CA GLY A 511 17.07 2.57 -0.40
C GLY A 511 18.21 1.97 0.43
N ALA A 512 19.00 1.04 -0.13
CA ALA A 512 20.13 0.41 0.56
C ALA A 512 21.21 1.42 0.98
N VAL A 513 21.35 2.55 0.26
CA VAL A 513 22.29 3.62 0.64
C VAL A 513 21.91 4.24 2.00
N PHE A 514 20.62 4.29 2.32
CA PHE A 514 20.09 4.82 3.58
C PHE A 514 20.20 3.80 4.71
N THR A 515 19.97 2.51 4.42
CA THR A 515 20.21 1.42 5.37
C THR A 515 21.63 1.45 5.90
N ARG A 516 22.62 1.69 5.02
CA ARG A 516 24.05 1.82 5.39
C ARG A 516 24.33 3.01 6.31
N LYS A 517 23.47 4.01 6.34
CA LYS A 517 23.54 5.18 7.25
C LYS A 517 22.64 5.03 8.49
N GLY A 518 21.98 3.89 8.63
CA GLY A 518 21.21 3.53 9.83
C GLY A 518 19.72 3.88 9.76
N GLU A 519 19.22 4.33 8.62
CA GLU A 519 17.79 4.62 8.48
C GLU A 519 16.96 3.34 8.36
N ASP A 520 15.71 3.44 8.84
CA ASP A 520 14.70 2.41 8.63
C ASP A 520 14.17 2.54 7.20
N VAL A 521 14.33 1.47 6.41
CA VAL A 521 13.90 1.41 5.01
C VAL A 521 12.87 0.30 4.84
N LEU A 522 11.76 0.61 4.17
CA LEU A 522 10.81 -0.36 3.62
C LEU A 522 11.01 -0.45 2.12
N PHE A 523 11.32 -1.64 1.62
CA PHE A 523 11.44 -1.95 0.21
C PHE A 523 10.23 -2.78 -0.22
N MET A 524 9.52 -2.34 -1.26
CA MET A 524 8.42 -3.08 -1.89
C MET A 524 8.85 -3.57 -3.27
N PHE A 525 8.66 -4.86 -3.54
CA PHE A 525 9.24 -5.55 -4.70
C PHE A 525 8.40 -6.73 -5.19
N GLU A 526 8.34 -6.95 -6.51
CA GLU A 526 7.82 -8.18 -7.10
C GLU A 526 8.49 -8.60 -8.43
N GLY A 527 9.77 -8.28 -8.63
CA GLY A 527 10.52 -8.73 -9.81
C GLY A 527 10.88 -10.23 -9.85
N LEU A 528 10.17 -11.09 -9.11
CA LEU A 528 10.50 -12.51 -8.92
C LEU A 528 9.87 -13.41 -9.98
N SER A 529 10.57 -14.48 -10.39
CA SER A 529 10.09 -15.46 -11.38
C SER A 529 8.94 -16.32 -10.88
N ASN A 530 8.78 -16.47 -9.56
CA ASN A 530 7.75 -17.33 -8.99
C ASN A 530 6.53 -16.50 -8.57
N PRO A 531 5.35 -16.73 -9.18
CA PRO A 531 4.09 -16.12 -8.76
C PRO A 531 3.63 -16.55 -7.36
N ASN A 532 4.38 -17.36 -6.61
CA ASN A 532 4.08 -17.75 -5.23
C ASN A 532 5.12 -17.30 -4.18
N GLY A 533 6.10 -16.49 -4.59
CA GLY A 533 7.19 -15.99 -3.73
C GLY A 533 8.50 -16.78 -3.87
N GLY A 534 9.63 -16.11 -3.63
CA GLY A 534 10.96 -16.66 -3.86
C GLY A 534 11.29 -16.88 -5.34
N GLY A 535 12.42 -17.55 -5.63
CA GLY A 535 12.87 -17.83 -7.00
C GLY A 535 13.88 -16.81 -7.55
N SER A 536 14.27 -17.02 -8.81
CA SER A 536 15.14 -16.10 -9.55
C SER A 536 14.36 -14.88 -10.02
N LEU A 537 14.96 -14.05 -10.86
CA LEU A 537 14.26 -12.92 -11.46
C LEU A 537 13.25 -13.32 -12.52
N ASN A 538 12.24 -12.46 -12.67
CA ASN A 538 11.33 -12.48 -13.80
C ASN A 538 12.12 -12.65 -15.11
N PRO A 539 11.77 -13.62 -15.98
CA PRO A 539 12.44 -13.82 -17.27
C PRO A 539 12.42 -12.60 -18.21
N ASP A 540 11.52 -11.64 -17.97
CA ASP A 540 11.44 -10.39 -18.72
C ASP A 540 12.41 -9.30 -18.18
N TYR A 541 13.05 -9.50 -17.03
CA TYR A 541 13.98 -8.53 -16.43
C TYR A 541 15.11 -8.14 -17.39
N HIS A 542 15.33 -6.82 -17.53
CA HIS A 542 16.34 -6.26 -18.45
C HIS A 542 16.19 -6.74 -19.90
N GLN A 543 14.97 -7.10 -20.31
CA GLN A 543 14.65 -7.50 -21.68
C GLN A 543 13.69 -6.53 -22.35
N PRO A 544 13.65 -6.48 -23.69
CA PRO A 544 12.64 -5.72 -24.43
C PRO A 544 11.20 -6.20 -24.18
N THR A 545 11.04 -7.36 -23.53
CA THR A 545 9.74 -7.91 -23.15
C THR A 545 9.26 -7.46 -21.78
N ASP A 546 10.04 -6.67 -21.02
CA ASP A 546 9.54 -5.91 -19.88
C ASP A 546 8.71 -4.71 -20.35
N ASP A 547 7.49 -5.02 -20.74
CA ASP A 547 6.57 -4.11 -21.41
C ASP A 547 5.21 -4.08 -20.71
N ILE A 548 4.47 -2.97 -20.86
CA ILE A 548 3.18 -2.72 -20.21
C ILE A 548 2.15 -3.79 -20.53
N ASP A 549 2.22 -4.39 -21.73
CA ASP A 549 1.34 -5.49 -22.14
C ASP A 549 1.40 -6.67 -21.17
N LYS A 550 2.55 -6.90 -20.54
CA LYS A 550 2.70 -7.97 -19.56
C LYS A 550 2.01 -7.66 -18.24
N ILE A 551 2.06 -6.41 -17.79
CA ILE A 551 1.32 -5.97 -16.58
C ILE A 551 -0.19 -6.10 -16.83
N ILE A 552 -0.66 -5.65 -17.99
CA ILE A 552 -2.07 -5.77 -18.39
C ILE A 552 -2.49 -7.23 -18.47
N ARG A 553 -1.68 -8.08 -19.11
CA ARG A 553 -1.98 -9.52 -19.22
C ARG A 553 -2.03 -10.22 -17.86
N ASP A 554 -1.09 -9.90 -16.97
CA ASP A 554 -0.94 -10.61 -15.70
C ASP A 554 -2.02 -10.21 -14.69
N ASN A 555 -2.42 -8.92 -14.64
CA ASN A 555 -3.35 -8.44 -13.62
C ASN A 555 -4.26 -7.26 -14.05
N GLY A 556 -4.34 -6.91 -15.33
CA GLY A 556 -5.16 -5.80 -15.81
C GLY A 556 -4.72 -4.42 -15.31
N GLY A 557 -3.53 -4.31 -14.73
CA GLY A 557 -3.03 -3.11 -14.04
C GLY A 557 -3.57 -2.94 -12.61
N ASN A 558 -4.24 -3.93 -12.04
CA ASN A 558 -4.76 -3.83 -10.67
C ASN A 558 -3.65 -3.82 -9.61
N LYS A 559 -2.52 -4.50 -9.88
CA LYS A 559 -1.43 -4.57 -8.91
C LYS A 559 -0.80 -3.21 -8.64
N PRO A 560 -0.31 -2.43 -9.64
CA PRO A 560 0.15 -1.06 -9.39
C PRO A 560 -0.86 -0.19 -8.64
N ARG A 561 -2.16 -0.29 -8.96
CA ARG A 561 -3.23 0.49 -8.30
C ARG A 561 -3.32 0.15 -6.81
N ARG A 562 -3.28 -1.14 -6.47
CA ARG A 562 -3.31 -1.61 -5.07
C ARG A 562 -2.02 -1.26 -4.32
N VAL A 563 -0.86 -1.37 -4.97
CA VAL A 563 0.42 -0.94 -4.37
C VAL A 563 0.40 0.56 -4.10
N LYS A 564 -0.19 1.37 -4.99
CA LYS A 564 -0.41 2.81 -4.76
C LYS A 564 -1.29 3.07 -3.54
N ASP A 565 -2.41 2.37 -3.39
CA ASP A 565 -3.28 2.51 -2.20
C ASP A 565 -2.55 2.11 -0.91
N LEU A 566 -1.79 1.01 -0.96
CA LEU A 566 -0.96 0.56 0.15
C LEU A 566 0.07 1.63 0.51
N MET A 567 0.74 2.22 -0.48
CA MET A 567 1.75 3.25 -0.29
C MET A 567 1.17 4.50 0.37
N VAL A 568 0.01 4.98 -0.08
CA VAL A 568 -0.67 6.13 0.54
C VAL A 568 -0.92 5.86 2.02
N ASN A 569 -1.42 4.67 2.36
CA ASN A 569 -1.64 4.26 3.75
C ASN A 569 -0.32 4.16 4.55
N VAL A 570 0.74 3.59 3.97
CA VAL A 570 2.07 3.51 4.59
C VAL A 570 2.61 4.91 4.89
N ILE A 571 2.56 5.82 3.92
CA ILE A 571 3.06 7.19 4.06
C ILE A 571 2.27 7.93 5.14
N GLN A 572 0.94 7.85 5.14
CA GLN A 572 0.12 8.50 6.16
C GLN A 572 0.42 7.96 7.56
N LEU A 573 0.54 6.64 7.73
CA LEU A 573 0.87 6.04 9.03
C LEU A 573 2.28 6.41 9.48
N ALA A 574 3.26 6.39 8.57
CA ALA A 574 4.64 6.76 8.88
C ALA A 574 4.76 8.25 9.23
N ALA A 575 4.12 9.13 8.45
CA ALA A 575 4.16 10.57 8.67
C ALA A 575 3.56 10.98 10.01
N ASN A 576 2.50 10.31 10.47
CA ASN A 576 1.79 10.60 11.71
C ASN A 576 2.24 9.74 12.91
N ARG A 577 3.30 8.94 12.75
CA ARG A 577 3.82 8.12 13.84
C ARG A 577 4.31 9.00 14.99
N GLN A 578 3.91 8.67 16.21
CA GLN A 578 4.51 9.28 17.41
C GLN A 578 5.88 8.65 17.65
N ALA A 579 6.90 9.49 17.89
CA ALA A 579 8.19 8.98 18.32
C ALA A 579 8.01 8.14 19.60
N PRO A 580 8.76 7.02 19.78
CA PRO A 580 8.77 6.32 21.04
C PRO A 580 9.10 7.32 22.16
N ALA A 581 8.36 7.27 23.28
CA ALA A 581 8.68 8.09 24.44
C ALA A 581 10.15 7.81 24.83
N ALA A 582 10.96 8.87 24.87
CA ALA A 582 12.39 8.82 25.16
C ALA A 582 12.69 8.32 26.58
#